data_AF-A0A9W6JW05-F1
#
_entry.id   AF-A0A9W6JW05-F1
#
_cell.length_a   1.000
_cell.length_b   1.000
_cell.length_c   1.000
_cell.angle_alpha   90.00
_cell.angle_beta   90.00
_cell.angle_gamma   90.00
#
_symmetry.space_group_name_H-M   'P 1'
#
loop_
_entity.id
_entity.type
_entity.pdbx_description
1 polymer ?
#
loop_
_entity_poly.entity_id
_entity_poly.type
_entity_poly.pdbx_seq_one_letter_code
_entity_poly.pdbx_strand_id
1 'polypeptide(L)'
;MTENDTFAAESLTVEISADTTAFRRELSDAERLARGFGRAVGDALTGAAVKGKEADDVIRALGLRLSSLALDMALRPVEQGFASLVQGLFGGALGFAKGGAFEGGRVVPFASGGVVASPTYFPLAGGRTGLMGEAGAEAILPLARGADGRLGVAAGGGGRAVNVTVNVSTPDAGSFRRSEAYLAGLVSRAVARGERSA
;
A
#
# COMPACT_ATOMS: atom_id res chain seq x y z
N MET A 1 53.65 2.37 32.07
CA MET A 1 53.40 1.76 30.76
C MET A 1 51.93 1.96 30.50
N THR A 2 51.62 3.00 29.73
CA THR A 2 50.26 3.51 29.45
C THR A 2 49.86 2.96 28.10
N GLU A 3 48.83 2.11 28.04
CA GLU A 3 48.24 1.69 26.77
C GLU A 3 46.88 2.36 26.65
N ASN A 4 46.84 3.31 25.72
CA ASN A 4 45.72 4.18 25.40
C ASN A 4 45.07 3.61 24.14
N ASP A 5 44.08 2.72 24.31
CA ASP A 5 43.29 2.22 23.19
C ASP A 5 42.29 3.29 22.77
N THR A 6 42.73 4.06 21.78
CA THR A 6 41.94 4.99 20.99
C THR A 6 40.90 4.20 20.19
N PHE A 7 39.65 4.20 20.63
CA PHE A 7 38.53 3.71 19.83
C PHE A 7 38.39 4.60 18.59
N ALA A 8 38.86 4.10 17.44
CA ALA A 8 38.61 4.72 16.16
C ALA A 8 37.08 4.67 15.91
N ALA A 9 36.44 5.83 15.96
CA ALA A 9 35.03 5.98 15.63
C ALA A 9 34.85 5.67 14.13
N GLU A 10 34.44 4.43 13.83
CA GLU A 10 34.07 4.00 12.49
C GLU A 10 32.78 4.74 12.09
N SER A 11 32.91 5.77 11.26
CA SER A 11 31.77 6.55 10.78
C SER A 11 31.03 5.76 9.71
N LEU A 12 29.92 5.12 10.09
CA LEU A 12 28.99 4.49 9.17
C LEU A 12 28.21 5.56 8.40
N THR A 13 28.61 5.83 7.15
CA THR A 13 27.84 6.67 6.25
C THR A 13 26.68 5.87 5.68
N VAL A 14 25.49 6.04 6.26
CA VAL A 14 24.23 5.47 5.73
C VAL A 14 23.67 6.44 4.69
N GLU A 15 23.72 6.04 3.42
CA GLU A 15 23.09 6.80 2.34
C GLU A 15 21.58 6.49 2.33
N ILE A 16 20.78 7.33 2.99
CA ILE A 16 19.32 7.18 3.04
C ILE A 16 18.75 7.74 1.72
N SER A 17 18.53 6.87 0.75
CA SER A 17 17.75 7.19 -0.46
C SER A 17 16.27 7.22 -0.13
N ALA A 18 15.78 8.33 0.43
CA ALA A 18 14.36 8.54 0.68
C ALA A 18 13.64 8.94 -0.64
N ASP A 19 12.60 8.19 -1.02
CA ASP A 19 11.73 8.54 -2.15
C ASP A 19 10.93 9.81 -1.85
N THR A 20 11.46 10.94 -2.34
CA THR A 20 10.86 12.27 -2.14
C THR A 20 9.88 12.64 -3.25
N THR A 21 9.54 11.72 -4.16
CA THR A 21 8.65 12.02 -5.29
C THR A 21 7.23 12.35 -4.84
N ALA A 22 6.71 11.65 -3.84
CA ALA A 22 5.39 11.92 -3.25
C ALA A 22 5.35 13.32 -2.59
N PHE A 23 6.34 13.62 -1.76
CA PHE A 23 6.45 14.91 -1.08
C PHE A 23 6.61 16.09 -2.04
N ARG A 24 7.39 15.92 -3.13
CA ARG A 24 7.52 16.96 -4.17
C ARG A 24 6.21 17.24 -4.91
N ARG A 25 5.36 16.22 -5.11
CA ARG A 25 4.05 16.39 -5.75
C ARG A 25 3.13 17.22 -4.85
N GLU A 26 3.06 16.88 -3.57
CA GLU A 26 2.27 17.62 -2.58
C GLU A 26 2.71 19.08 -2.47
N LEU A 27 4.02 19.34 -2.44
CA LEU A 27 4.57 20.71 -2.47
C LEU A 27 4.17 21.46 -3.75
N SER A 28 4.22 20.81 -4.91
CA SER A 28 3.86 21.44 -6.18
C SER A 28 2.37 21.80 -6.25
N ASP A 29 1.51 20.98 -5.63
CA ASP A 29 0.07 21.21 -5.58
C ASP A 29 -0.29 22.30 -4.56
N ALA A 30 0.36 22.31 -3.40
CA ALA A 30 0.25 23.38 -2.41
C ALA A 30 0.69 24.73 -2.99
N GLU A 31 1.78 24.77 -3.76
CA GLU A 31 2.22 26.00 -4.43
C GLU A 31 1.23 26.51 -5.48
N ARG A 32 0.62 25.61 -6.27
CA ARG A 32 -0.41 25.98 -7.25
C ARG A 32 -1.63 26.57 -6.56
N LEU A 33 -2.08 25.95 -5.46
CA LEU A 33 -3.19 26.43 -4.66
C LEU A 33 -2.88 27.79 -4.04
N ALA A 34 -1.69 27.97 -3.46
CA ALA A 34 -1.25 29.22 -2.87
C ALA A 34 -1.16 30.35 -3.90
N ARG A 35 -0.65 30.08 -5.10
CA ARG A 35 -0.61 31.07 -6.20
C ARG A 35 -2.02 31.44 -6.68
N GLY A 36 -2.93 30.47 -6.76
CA GLY A 36 -4.33 30.73 -7.13
C GLY A 36 -5.05 31.58 -6.09
N PHE A 37 -4.86 31.26 -4.81
CA PHE A 37 -5.39 32.02 -3.68
C PHE A 37 -4.84 33.44 -3.64
N GLY A 38 -3.52 33.61 -3.78
CA GLY A 38 -2.87 34.92 -3.79
C GLY A 38 -3.37 35.84 -4.90
N ARG A 39 -3.63 35.30 -6.10
CA ARG A 39 -4.27 36.06 -7.18
C ARG A 39 -5.72 36.43 -6.84
N ALA A 40 -6.51 35.48 -6.34
CA ALA A 40 -7.90 35.76 -5.99
C ALA A 40 -8.04 36.82 -4.90
N VAL A 41 -7.18 36.79 -3.88
CA VAL A 41 -7.13 37.81 -2.82
C VAL A 41 -6.61 39.13 -3.35
N GLY A 42 -5.56 39.11 -4.19
CA GLY A 42 -5.02 40.30 -4.84
C GLY A 42 -6.04 40.99 -5.75
N ASP A 43 -6.79 40.23 -6.53
CA ASP A 43 -7.85 40.72 -7.42
C ASP A 43 -9.04 41.26 -6.63
N ALA A 44 -9.38 40.64 -5.50
CA ALA A 44 -10.44 41.11 -4.61
C ALA A 44 -10.07 42.43 -3.93
N LEU A 45 -8.85 42.54 -3.39
CA LEU A 45 -8.35 43.77 -2.75
C LEU A 45 -8.13 44.90 -3.75
N THR A 46 -7.58 44.60 -4.93
CA THR A 46 -7.42 45.57 -6.02
C THR A 46 -8.79 46.01 -6.55
N GLY A 47 -9.74 45.08 -6.68
CA GLY A 47 -11.12 45.37 -7.07
C GLY A 47 -11.83 46.27 -6.05
N ALA A 48 -11.64 46.03 -4.75
CA ALA A 48 -12.20 46.85 -3.68
C ALA A 48 -11.58 48.26 -3.66
N ALA A 49 -10.26 48.36 -3.78
CA ALA A 49 -9.53 49.63 -3.75
C ALA A 49 -9.78 50.50 -5.02
N VAL A 50 -9.93 49.87 -6.19
CA VAL A 50 -10.06 50.59 -7.47
C VAL A 50 -11.52 50.88 -7.85
N LYS A 51 -12.49 50.06 -7.42
CA LYS A 51 -13.90 50.19 -7.83
C LYS A 51 -14.88 50.57 -6.73
N GLY A 52 -14.46 50.69 -5.47
CA GLY A 52 -15.35 51.12 -4.38
C GLY A 52 -16.59 50.24 -4.20
N LYS A 53 -16.50 48.95 -4.57
CA LYS A 53 -17.60 48.00 -4.39
C LYS A 53 -17.66 47.56 -2.94
N GLU A 54 -18.84 47.72 -2.36
CA GLU A 54 -19.10 47.47 -0.94
C GLU A 54 -18.67 46.06 -0.55
N ALA A 55 -18.25 45.88 0.70
CA ALA A 55 -17.81 44.59 1.23
C ALA A 55 -18.84 43.46 1.01
N ASP A 56 -20.13 43.79 0.80
CA ASP A 56 -21.18 42.84 0.43
C ASP A 56 -20.90 42.13 -0.90
N ASP A 57 -20.36 42.82 -1.92
CA ASP A 57 -20.04 42.19 -3.20
C ASP A 57 -18.88 41.19 -3.06
N VAL A 58 -17.92 41.50 -2.19
CA VAL A 58 -16.78 40.61 -1.88
C VAL A 58 -17.25 39.41 -1.09
N ILE A 59 -18.12 39.61 -0.09
CA ILE A 59 -18.70 38.53 0.73
C ILE A 59 -19.63 37.65 -0.11
N ARG A 60 -20.43 38.24 -1.00
CA ARG A 60 -21.30 37.52 -1.93
C ARG A 60 -20.48 36.73 -2.94
N ALA A 61 -19.42 37.30 -3.49
CA ALA A 61 -18.51 36.59 -4.39
C ALA A 61 -17.77 35.44 -3.68
N LEU A 62 -17.34 35.65 -2.44
CA LEU A 62 -16.71 34.62 -1.62
C LEU A 62 -17.71 33.52 -1.25
N GLY A 63 -18.92 33.89 -0.84
CA GLY A 63 -20.01 32.96 -0.52
C GLY A 63 -20.46 32.14 -1.73
N LEU A 64 -20.57 32.76 -2.91
CA LEU A 64 -20.88 32.06 -4.15
C LEU A 64 -19.76 31.09 -4.55
N ARG A 65 -18.49 31.45 -4.36
CA ARG A 65 -17.34 30.57 -4.62
C ARG A 65 -17.21 29.44 -3.60
N LEU A 66 -17.49 29.71 -2.34
CA LEU A 66 -17.51 28.70 -1.28
C LEU A 66 -18.69 27.74 -1.45
N SER A 67 -19.85 28.26 -1.86
CA SER A 67 -21.03 27.47 -2.20
C SER A 67 -20.77 26.63 -3.45
N SER A 68 -20.16 27.18 -4.50
CA SER A 68 -19.78 26.40 -5.68
C SER A 68 -18.69 25.38 -5.35
N LEU A 69 -17.73 25.68 -4.46
CA LEU A 69 -16.73 24.71 -3.99
C LEU A 69 -17.35 23.61 -3.12
N ALA A 70 -18.29 23.95 -2.24
CA ALA A 70 -18.98 23.00 -1.39
C ALA A 70 -19.94 22.12 -2.19
N LEU A 71 -20.66 22.72 -3.15
CA LEU A 71 -21.53 22.04 -4.09
C LEU A 71 -20.71 21.16 -5.04
N ASP A 72 -19.61 21.67 -5.57
CA ASP A 72 -18.64 20.88 -6.32
C ASP A 72 -18.06 19.76 -5.45
N MET A 73 -17.66 19.98 -4.20
CA MET A 73 -17.12 18.90 -3.35
C MET A 73 -18.19 17.86 -2.98
N ALA A 74 -19.43 18.28 -2.78
CA ALA A 74 -20.56 17.40 -2.48
C ALA A 74 -21.03 16.61 -3.71
N LEU A 75 -21.01 17.24 -4.89
CA LEU A 75 -21.45 16.63 -6.14
C LEU A 75 -20.32 15.99 -6.94
N ARG A 76 -19.04 16.34 -6.73
CA ARG A 76 -17.87 15.70 -7.37
C ARG A 76 -17.87 14.18 -7.24
N PRO A 77 -18.12 13.56 -6.07
CA PRO A 77 -18.18 12.09 -6.00
C PRO A 77 -19.36 11.53 -6.81
N VAL A 78 -20.44 12.29 -7.00
CA VAL A 78 -21.62 11.88 -7.78
C VAL A 78 -21.41 12.13 -9.28
N GLU A 79 -20.85 13.26 -9.70
CA GLU A 79 -20.55 13.58 -11.09
C GLU A 79 -19.39 12.74 -11.63
N GLN A 80 -18.33 12.52 -10.85
CA GLN A 80 -17.23 11.64 -11.23
C GLN A 80 -17.63 10.16 -11.12
N GLY A 81 -18.49 9.81 -10.16
CA GLY A 81 -19.09 8.48 -10.04
C GLY A 81 -20.07 8.15 -11.17
N PHE A 82 -20.90 9.10 -11.58
CA PHE A 82 -21.84 8.96 -12.69
C PHE A 82 -21.13 9.02 -14.04
N ALA A 83 -20.18 9.93 -14.22
CA ALA A 83 -19.35 9.97 -15.43
C ALA A 83 -18.55 8.69 -15.59
N SER A 84 -17.96 8.11 -14.53
CA SER A 84 -17.25 6.84 -14.60
C SER A 84 -18.16 5.62 -14.75
N LEU A 85 -19.39 5.63 -14.21
CA LEU A 85 -20.40 4.61 -14.48
C LEU A 85 -20.90 4.66 -15.93
N VAL A 86 -21.15 5.85 -16.46
CA VAL A 86 -21.54 6.06 -17.86
C VAL A 86 -20.38 5.71 -18.78
N GLN A 87 -19.15 6.12 -18.48
CA GLN A 87 -17.97 5.73 -19.27
C GLN A 87 -17.66 4.24 -19.14
N GLY A 88 -17.96 3.60 -18.01
CA GLY A 88 -17.84 2.15 -17.81
C GLY A 88 -18.94 1.35 -18.52
N LEU A 89 -20.15 1.91 -18.62
CA LEU A 89 -21.29 1.31 -19.30
C LEU A 89 -21.20 1.47 -20.83
N PHE A 90 -20.72 2.63 -21.31
CA PHE A 90 -20.61 2.94 -22.73
C PHE A 90 -19.20 2.73 -23.32
N GLY A 91 -18.16 2.66 -22.49
CA GLY A 91 -16.76 2.41 -22.90
C GLY A 91 -16.18 1.08 -22.42
N GLY A 92 -16.90 0.31 -21.60
CA GLY A 92 -16.40 -0.90 -20.92
C GLY A 92 -17.06 -2.21 -21.35
N ALA A 93 -17.51 -2.31 -22.60
CA ALA A 93 -17.96 -3.58 -23.19
C ALA A 93 -16.88 -4.69 -23.23
N LEU A 94 -15.67 -4.47 -22.70
CA LEU A 94 -14.57 -5.44 -22.69
C LEU A 94 -13.77 -5.34 -21.38
N GLY A 95 -13.96 -6.27 -20.43
CA GLY A 95 -12.87 -6.58 -19.47
C GLY A 95 -13.18 -7.12 -18.08
N PHE A 96 -14.41 -7.07 -17.55
CA PHE A 96 -14.66 -7.40 -16.13
C PHE A 96 -15.06 -8.86 -15.84
N ALA A 97 -14.52 -9.81 -16.60
CA ALA A 97 -14.86 -11.23 -16.45
C ALA A 97 -14.34 -11.91 -15.17
N LYS A 98 -13.57 -11.21 -14.31
CA LYS A 98 -12.86 -11.84 -13.16
C LYS A 98 -13.22 -11.34 -11.76
N GLY A 99 -14.21 -10.46 -11.59
CA GLY A 99 -14.64 -9.99 -10.26
C GLY A 99 -13.61 -9.07 -9.59
N GLY A 100 -14.07 -7.97 -9.02
CA GLY A 100 -13.23 -7.03 -8.29
C GLY A 100 -14.07 -6.38 -7.22
N ALA A 101 -13.53 -6.23 -6.01
CA ALA A 101 -14.16 -5.42 -4.96
C ALA A 101 -13.86 -3.95 -5.24
N PHE A 102 -14.88 -3.10 -5.16
CA PHE A 102 -14.76 -1.66 -5.43
C PHE A 102 -15.13 -0.89 -4.16
N GLU A 103 -14.25 0.02 -3.74
CA GLU A 103 -14.49 0.98 -2.66
C GLU A 103 -14.24 2.37 -3.24
N GLY A 104 -15.22 3.26 -3.18
CA GLY A 104 -15.12 4.61 -3.75
C GLY A 104 -14.82 4.66 -5.26
N GLY A 105 -15.26 3.67 -6.05
CA GLY A 105 -15.06 3.63 -7.51
C GLY A 105 -13.67 3.21 -7.95
N ARG A 106 -12.79 2.78 -7.02
CA ARG A 106 -11.47 2.23 -7.33
C ARG A 106 -11.46 0.75 -6.99
N VAL A 107 -10.75 -0.05 -7.79
CA VAL A 107 -10.50 -1.46 -7.46
C VAL A 107 -9.69 -1.50 -6.18
N VAL A 108 -10.17 -2.20 -5.16
CA VAL A 108 -9.43 -2.40 -3.91
C VAL A 108 -8.51 -3.62 -4.08
N PRO A 109 -7.18 -3.43 -4.09
CA PRO A 109 -6.27 -4.55 -4.27
C PRO A 109 -6.10 -5.30 -2.94
N PHE A 110 -6.79 -6.43 -2.80
CA PHE A 110 -6.59 -7.36 -1.68
C PHE A 110 -5.63 -8.53 -2.00
N ALA A 111 -4.89 -8.44 -3.11
CA ALA A 111 -4.00 -9.51 -3.56
C ALA A 111 -2.88 -9.86 -2.56
N SER A 112 -2.50 -8.90 -1.71
CA SER A 112 -1.52 -9.08 -0.63
C SER A 112 -2.15 -9.49 0.71
N GLY A 113 -3.47 -9.74 0.73
CA GLY A 113 -4.26 -9.90 1.94
C GLY A 113 -4.83 -8.57 2.45
N GLY A 114 -5.61 -8.62 3.53
CA GLY A 114 -6.23 -7.45 4.14
C GLY A 114 -7.23 -7.81 5.24
N VAL A 115 -7.84 -6.81 5.87
CA VAL A 115 -8.94 -7.00 6.81
C VAL A 115 -10.10 -6.12 6.39
N VAL A 116 -11.30 -6.70 6.30
CA VAL A 116 -12.55 -5.99 6.07
C VAL A 116 -13.22 -5.81 7.43
N ALA A 117 -13.20 -4.58 7.93
CA ALA A 117 -13.75 -4.24 9.24
C ALA A 117 -15.15 -3.60 9.18
N SER A 118 -15.73 -3.46 7.99
CA SER A 118 -17.03 -2.81 7.78
C SER A 118 -17.77 -3.39 6.57
N PRO A 119 -19.12 -3.33 6.54
CA PRO A 119 -19.93 -3.82 5.43
C PRO A 119 -19.46 -3.25 4.08
N THR A 120 -18.98 -4.12 3.20
CA THR A 120 -18.39 -3.74 1.90
C THR A 120 -19.09 -4.49 0.77
N TYR A 121 -19.65 -3.74 -0.20
CA TYR A 121 -20.30 -4.31 -1.37
C TYR A 121 -19.30 -4.56 -2.49
N PHE A 122 -19.44 -5.67 -3.20
CA PHE A 122 -18.63 -5.98 -4.37
C PHE A 122 -19.46 -6.62 -5.49
N PRO A 123 -19.20 -6.27 -6.77
CA PRO A 123 -19.90 -6.86 -7.89
C PRO A 123 -19.49 -8.32 -8.12
N LEU A 124 -20.49 -9.14 -8.42
CA LEU A 124 -20.38 -10.53 -8.83
C LEU A 124 -20.77 -10.68 -10.31
N ALA A 125 -20.29 -11.75 -10.94
CA ALA A 125 -20.69 -12.08 -12.30
C ALA A 125 -22.22 -12.29 -12.42
N GLY A 126 -22.79 -11.79 -13.52
CA GLY A 126 -24.23 -11.86 -13.79
C GLY A 126 -25.06 -10.75 -13.13
N GLY A 127 -24.46 -9.58 -12.85
CA GLY A 127 -25.17 -8.41 -12.33
C GLY A 127 -25.62 -8.53 -10.87
N ARG A 128 -25.05 -9.49 -10.13
CA ARG A 128 -25.32 -9.69 -8.71
C ARG A 128 -24.33 -8.88 -7.88
N THR A 129 -24.72 -8.55 -6.66
CA THR A 129 -23.86 -7.86 -5.69
C THR A 129 -23.65 -8.77 -4.49
N GLY A 130 -22.40 -8.92 -4.08
CA GLY A 130 -22.01 -9.57 -2.82
C GLY A 130 -21.80 -8.55 -1.71
N LEU A 131 -21.93 -9.00 -0.47
CA LEU A 131 -21.64 -8.24 0.75
C LEU A 131 -20.57 -9.00 1.56
N MET A 132 -19.59 -8.28 2.11
CA MET A 132 -18.57 -8.78 3.03
C MET A 132 -18.55 -7.94 4.31
N GLY A 133 -18.03 -8.48 5.41
CA GLY A 133 -17.92 -7.76 6.69
C GLY A 133 -19.25 -7.59 7.43
N GLU A 134 -20.19 -8.52 7.26
CA GLU A 134 -21.49 -8.50 7.95
C GLU A 134 -21.41 -9.04 9.39
N ALA A 135 -20.42 -9.89 9.69
CA ALA A 135 -20.26 -10.54 10.99
C ALA A 135 -19.06 -9.99 11.82
N GLY A 136 -18.55 -8.80 11.47
CA GLY A 136 -17.38 -8.20 12.12
C GLY A 136 -16.13 -8.24 11.23
N ALA A 137 -14.95 -8.16 11.85
CA ALA A 137 -13.68 -8.10 11.13
C ALA A 137 -13.37 -9.43 10.44
N GLU A 138 -13.36 -9.44 9.11
CA GLU A 138 -13.04 -10.58 8.26
C GLU A 138 -11.63 -10.44 7.66
N ALA A 139 -10.84 -11.51 7.66
CA ALA A 139 -9.51 -11.51 7.07
C ALA A 139 -9.55 -11.96 5.60
N ILE A 140 -8.90 -11.20 4.73
CA ILE A 140 -8.61 -11.58 3.35
C ILE A 140 -7.21 -12.16 3.30
N LEU A 141 -7.13 -13.42 2.89
CA LEU A 141 -5.88 -14.16 2.81
C LEU A 141 -5.44 -14.27 1.35
N PRO A 142 -4.16 -14.00 1.04
CA PRO A 142 -3.63 -14.21 -0.30
C PRO A 142 -3.75 -15.70 -0.64
N LEU A 143 -4.25 -16.01 -1.84
CA LEU A 143 -4.35 -17.39 -2.33
C LEU A 143 -3.32 -17.61 -3.43
N ALA A 144 -2.67 -18.78 -3.40
CA ALA A 144 -1.75 -19.22 -4.45
C ALA A 144 -2.13 -20.62 -4.90
N ARG A 145 -1.85 -20.93 -6.17
CA ARG A 145 -2.04 -22.27 -6.71
C ARG A 145 -0.79 -23.11 -6.45
N GLY A 146 -0.96 -24.28 -5.87
CA GLY A 146 0.11 -25.25 -5.66
C GLY A 146 0.55 -25.92 -6.96
N ALA A 147 1.67 -26.66 -6.89
CA ALA A 147 2.17 -27.47 -8.02
C ALA A 147 1.20 -28.59 -8.44
N ASP A 148 0.31 -29.00 -7.54
CA ASP A 148 -0.81 -29.92 -7.80
C ASP A 148 -2.01 -29.25 -8.47
N GLY A 149 -1.90 -27.96 -8.80
CA GLY A 149 -2.96 -27.18 -9.43
C GLY A 149 -4.10 -26.80 -8.48
N ARG A 150 -4.02 -27.12 -7.19
CA ARG A 150 -5.06 -26.76 -6.21
C ARG A 150 -4.83 -25.36 -5.65
N LEU A 151 -5.92 -24.68 -5.31
CA LEU A 151 -5.85 -23.35 -4.69
C LEU A 151 -5.65 -23.53 -3.17
N GLY A 152 -4.65 -22.86 -2.62
CA GLY A 152 -4.36 -22.85 -1.18
C GLY A 152 -4.10 -21.43 -0.69
N VAL A 153 -4.07 -21.27 0.64
CA VAL A 153 -3.68 -20.00 1.27
C VAL A 153 -2.17 -19.84 1.17
N ALA A 154 -1.72 -18.71 0.64
CA ALA A 154 -0.33 -18.33 0.61
C ALA A 154 0.10 -17.89 2.02
N ALA A 155 0.59 -18.85 2.82
CA ALA A 155 1.27 -18.52 4.06
C ALA A 155 2.63 -17.91 3.73
N GLY A 156 2.76 -16.59 3.86
CA GLY A 156 4.06 -15.92 3.74
C GLY A 156 5.05 -16.52 4.73
N GLY A 157 6.13 -17.11 4.23
CA GLY A 157 7.25 -17.58 5.04
C GLY A 157 7.11 -18.96 5.69
N GLY A 158 6.03 -19.70 5.44
CA GLY A 158 5.87 -21.07 5.94
C GLY A 158 6.55 -22.11 5.07
N GLY A 159 7.89 -22.03 4.93
CA GLY A 159 8.67 -23.10 4.32
C GLY A 159 8.27 -24.44 4.95
N ARG A 160 7.89 -25.41 4.12
CA ARG A 160 7.52 -26.76 4.58
C ARG A 160 8.60 -27.25 5.54
N ALA A 161 8.24 -27.56 6.78
CA ALA A 161 9.20 -28.03 7.78
C ALA A 161 10.02 -29.19 7.20
N VAL A 162 11.30 -28.93 6.88
CA VAL A 162 12.19 -29.93 6.29
C VAL A 162 12.79 -30.72 7.44
N ASN A 163 12.22 -31.90 7.70
CA ASN A 163 12.83 -32.84 8.64
C ASN A 163 14.03 -33.51 7.96
N VAL A 164 15.24 -33.18 8.40
CA VAL A 164 16.49 -33.79 7.91
C VAL A 164 16.97 -34.82 8.92
N THR A 165 16.88 -36.10 8.57
CA THR A 165 17.44 -37.20 9.37
C THR A 165 18.83 -37.55 8.85
N VAL A 166 19.86 -37.39 9.69
CA VAL A 166 21.24 -37.75 9.36
C VAL A 166 21.63 -39.02 10.09
N ASN A 167 21.88 -40.09 9.34
CA ASN A 167 22.39 -41.35 9.87
C ASN A 167 23.91 -41.37 9.77
N VAL A 168 24.60 -41.43 10.91
CA VAL A 168 26.07 -41.53 10.95
C VAL A 168 26.47 -42.95 11.35
N SER A 169 27.23 -43.62 10.49
CA SER A 169 27.88 -44.89 10.80
C SER A 169 29.37 -44.65 11.00
N THR A 170 29.86 -44.89 12.21
CA THR A 170 31.29 -44.77 12.55
C THR A 170 31.79 -46.06 13.21
N PRO A 171 32.97 -46.57 12.84
CA PRO A 171 33.60 -47.70 13.53
C PRO A 171 34.18 -47.31 14.90
N ASP A 172 34.41 -46.01 15.17
CA ASP A 172 34.88 -45.50 16.46
C ASP A 172 33.96 -44.39 17.00
N ALA A 173 33.24 -44.71 18.08
CA ALA A 173 32.36 -43.76 18.77
C ALA A 173 33.13 -42.70 19.57
N GLY A 174 34.39 -42.93 19.92
CA GLY A 174 35.24 -41.98 20.64
C GLY A 174 35.64 -40.80 19.76
N SER A 175 36.09 -41.07 18.53
CA SER A 175 36.45 -40.02 17.56
C SER A 175 35.25 -39.24 17.05
N PHE A 176 34.08 -39.88 16.93
CA PHE A 176 32.84 -39.19 16.55
C PHE A 176 32.41 -38.17 17.60
N ARG A 177 32.40 -38.53 18.89
CA ARG A 177 32.05 -37.59 19.97
C ARG A 177 32.94 -36.34 19.98
N ARG A 178 34.22 -36.49 19.63
CA ARG A 178 35.15 -35.34 19.51
C ARG A 178 34.89 -34.45 18.30
N SER A 179 34.28 -34.99 17.23
CA SER A 179 34.05 -34.30 15.96
C SER A 179 32.59 -33.93 15.71
N GLU A 180 31.70 -34.26 16.65
CA GLU A 180 30.26 -34.07 16.56
C GLU A 180 29.89 -32.61 16.27
N ALA A 181 30.46 -31.66 17.02
CA ALA A 181 30.19 -30.24 16.85
C ALA A 181 30.58 -29.71 15.45
N TYR A 182 31.66 -30.24 14.89
CA TYR A 182 32.12 -29.87 13.54
C TYR A 182 31.16 -30.40 12.47
N LEU A 183 30.73 -31.66 12.58
CA LEU A 183 29.77 -32.27 11.66
C LEU A 183 28.39 -31.62 11.75
N ALA A 184 27.90 -31.33 12.96
CA ALA A 184 26.66 -30.59 13.17
C ALA A 184 26.69 -29.21 12.52
N GLY A 185 27.82 -28.50 12.62
CA GLY A 185 28.01 -27.21 11.96
C GLY A 185 28.05 -27.29 10.43
N LEU A 186 28.61 -28.36 9.86
CA LEU A 186 28.57 -28.57 8.41
C LEU A 186 27.16 -28.86 7.91
N VAL A 187 26.41 -29.71 8.62
CA VAL A 187 25.03 -30.06 8.28
C VAL A 187 24.12 -28.82 8.39
N SER A 188 24.20 -28.05 9.47
CA SER A 188 23.36 -26.86 9.66
C SER A 188 23.60 -25.81 8.57
N ARG A 189 24.87 -25.59 8.17
CA ARG A 189 25.21 -24.68 7.06
C ARG A 189 24.73 -25.19 5.71
N ALA A 190 24.79 -26.50 5.47
CA ALA A 190 24.30 -27.10 4.23
C ALA A 190 22.77 -26.97 4.11
N VAL A 191 22.04 -27.26 5.19
CA VAL A 191 20.57 -27.11 5.26
C VAL A 191 20.16 -25.66 5.07
N ALA A 192 20.78 -24.72 5.78
CA ALA A 192 20.46 -23.30 5.65
C ALA A 192 20.73 -22.73 4.25
N ARG A 193 21.73 -23.28 3.52
CA ARG A 193 21.96 -22.90 2.12
C ARG A 193 20.87 -23.47 1.20
N GLY A 194 20.43 -24.70 1.45
CA GLY A 194 19.33 -25.35 0.75
C GLY A 194 18.02 -24.57 0.88
N GLU A 195 17.66 -24.14 2.09
CA GLU A 195 16.44 -23.35 2.36
C GLU A 195 16.43 -21.99 1.65
N ARG A 196 17.59 -21.37 1.42
CA ARG A 196 17.68 -20.08 0.70
C ARG A 196 17.64 -20.22 -0.82
N SER A 197 17.81 -21.43 -1.34
CA SER A 197 17.92 -21.69 -2.78
C SER A 197 16.67 -22.35 -3.38
N ALA A 198 15.67 -22.66 -2.54
CA ALA A 198 14.39 -23.26 -2.90
C ALA A 198 13.27 -22.21 -2.85
#